data_AF-A0A497QJ67-F1
#
_entry.id   AF-A0A497QJ67-F1
#
_cell.length_a   1.000
_cell.length_b   1.000
_cell.length_c   1.000
_cell.angle_alpha   90.00
_cell.angle_beta   90.00
_cell.angle_gamma   90.00
#
_symmetry.space_group_name_H-M   'P 1'
#
loop_
_entity.id
_entity.type
_entity.pdbx_description
1 polymer ?
#
loop_
_entity_poly.entity_id
_entity_poly.type
_entity_poly.pdbx_seq_one_letter_code
_entity_poly.pdbx_strand_id
1 'polypeptide(L)'
;MESKTYIVKINSALSNKPFFIKIDEPAISIDTIFNEAIAQLKNSGKPLESQQLAQLYEQHQIFNSGKVVQKGDLFTDLNQKKQVIGDQEIKIAELDLVTSHSGGF
;
A
#
# COMPACT_ATOMS: atom_id res chain seq x y z
N MET A 1 11.16 22.04 -12.21
CA MET A 1 11.23 21.03 -11.13
C MET A 1 10.50 19.80 -11.63
N GLU A 2 11.17 18.67 -11.80
CA GLU A 2 10.51 17.41 -12.15
C GLU A 2 9.57 17.02 -11.00
N SER A 3 8.27 16.99 -11.27
CA SER A 3 7.28 16.56 -10.28
C SER A 3 7.35 15.04 -10.16
N LYS A 4 7.99 14.56 -9.09
CA LYS A 4 8.02 13.14 -8.75
C LYS A 4 6.76 12.82 -7.96
N THR A 5 5.94 11.94 -8.51
CA THR A 5 4.76 11.41 -7.81
C THR A 5 5.06 10.00 -7.34
N TYR A 6 4.74 9.72 -6.08
CA TYR A 6 4.90 8.41 -5.50
C TYR A 6 3.53 7.82 -5.20
N ILE A 7 3.32 6.57 -5.60
CA ILE A 7 2.05 5.87 -5.47
C ILE A 7 2.29 4.52 -4.82
N VAL A 8 1.44 4.17 -3.86
CA VAL A 8 1.34 2.81 -3.33
C VAL A 8 0.05 2.19 -3.85
N LYS A 9 0.17 1.02 -4.47
CA LYS A 9 -0.94 0.18 -4.88
C LYS A 9 -1.05 -0.97 -3.90
N ILE A 10 -2.13 -0.99 -3.11
CA ILE A 10 -2.43 -2.02 -2.12
C ILE A 10 -3.42 -3.01 -2.74
N ASN A 11 -2.97 -4.23 -2.96
CA ASN A 11 -3.80 -5.35 -3.38
C ASN A 11 -4.30 -6.10 -2.14
N SER A 12 -5.59 -6.42 -2.10
CA SER A 12 -6.17 -7.26 -1.05
C SER A 12 -6.98 -8.40 -1.63
N ALA A 13 -7.06 -9.51 -0.91
CA ALA A 13 -7.86 -10.67 -1.31
C ALA A 13 -9.37 -10.40 -1.30
N LEU A 14 -9.84 -9.35 -0.62
CA LEU A 14 -11.26 -9.04 -0.45
C LEU A 14 -11.84 -8.15 -1.55
N SER A 15 -10.99 -7.54 -2.40
CA SER A 15 -11.43 -6.61 -3.43
C SER A 15 -10.72 -6.89 -4.75
N ASN A 16 -11.52 -7.05 -5.82
CA ASN A 16 -11.00 -7.09 -7.19
C ASN A 16 -10.42 -5.74 -7.65
N LYS A 17 -10.57 -4.69 -6.86
CA LYS A 17 -10.03 -3.35 -7.13
C LYS A 17 -8.94 -3.03 -6.11
N PRO A 18 -7.69 -2.78 -6.56
CA PRO A 18 -6.63 -2.33 -5.69
C PRO A 18 -6.90 -0.91 -5.17
N PHE A 19 -6.43 -0.63 -3.97
CA PHE A 19 -6.46 0.71 -3.39
C PHE A 19 -5.18 1.45 -3.78
N PHE A 20 -5.32 2.67 -4.28
CA PHE A 20 -4.20 3.52 -4.63
C PHE A 20 -4.09 4.65 -3.62
N ILE A 21 -2.91 4.84 -3.05
CA ILE A 21 -2.58 6.01 -2.26
C ILE A 21 -1.46 6.77 -2.93
N LYS A 22 -1.60 8.10 -2.96
CA LYS A 22 -0.49 8.99 -3.29
C LYS A 22 0.24 9.31 -2.00
N ILE A 23 1.56 9.23 -2.02
CA ILE A 23 2.42 9.68 -0.92
C ILE A 23 3.22 10.90 -1.38
N ASP A 24 3.36 11.88 -0.48
CA ASP A 24 4.04 13.14 -0.80
C ASP A 24 5.54 13.09 -0.51
N GLU A 25 5.95 12.27 0.47
CA GLU A 25 7.36 12.04 0.83
C GLU A 25 7.69 10.53 0.77
N PRO A 26 8.80 10.13 0.13
CA PRO A 26 9.16 8.71 0.00
C PRO A 26 9.77 8.12 1.28
N ALA A 27 10.18 8.94 2.26
CA ALA A 27 10.71 8.51 3.56
C ALA A 27 9.61 8.20 4.59
N ILE A 28 8.48 7.67 4.11
CA ILE A 28 7.31 7.30 4.92
C ILE A 28 7.30 5.81 5.20
N SER A 29 6.89 5.43 6.41
CA SER A 29 6.78 4.02 6.81
C SER A 29 5.57 3.34 6.18
N ILE A 30 5.65 2.02 6.01
CA ILE A 30 4.50 1.23 5.54
C ILE A 30 3.31 1.36 6.49
N ASP A 31 3.53 1.42 7.79
CA ASP A 31 2.46 1.64 8.78
C ASP A 31 1.71 2.95 8.55
N THR A 32 2.44 4.05 8.34
CA THR A 32 1.84 5.35 8.06
C THR A 32 1.04 5.31 6.76
N ILE A 33 1.57 4.68 5.70
CA ILE A 33 0.86 4.51 4.42
C ILE A 33 -0.50 3.82 4.60
N PHE A 34 -0.53 2.71 5.34
CA PHE A 34 -1.78 1.99 5.58
C PHE A 34 -2.76 2.79 6.45
N ASN A 35 -2.27 3.45 7.51
CA ASN A 35 -3.10 4.29 8.36
C ASN A 35 -3.72 5.47 7.59
N GLU A 36 -2.96 6.09 6.69
CA GLU A 36 -3.47 7.11 5.78
C GLU A 36 -4.51 6.54 4.81
N ALA A 37 -4.29 5.34 4.26
CA ALA A 37 -5.26 4.69 3.36
C ALA A 37 -6.59 4.46 4.06
N ILE A 38 -6.54 3.91 5.28
CA ILE A 38 -7.69 3.63 6.12
C ILE A 38 -8.43 4.93 6.47
N ALA A 39 -7.70 5.97 6.86
CA ALA A 39 -8.28 7.27 7.20
C ALA A 39 -8.92 7.94 5.97
N GLN A 40 -8.28 7.91 4.81
CA GLN A 40 -8.82 8.45 3.57
C GLN A 40 -10.13 7.75 3.18
N LEU A 41 -10.18 6.43 3.23
CA LEU A 41 -11.41 5.65 2.95
C LEU A 41 -12.53 6.01 3.93
N LYS A 42 -12.21 6.14 5.22
CA LYS A 42 -13.18 6.54 6.24
C LYS A 42 -13.77 7.92 5.94
N ASN A 43 -12.90 8.88 5.61
CA ASN A 43 -13.28 10.27 5.37
C ASN A 43 -13.95 10.50 4.01
N SER A 44 -13.71 9.63 3.02
CA SER A 44 -14.31 9.70 1.68
C SER A 44 -15.68 9.02 1.59
N GLY A 45 -16.34 8.74 2.72
CA GLY A 45 -17.66 8.09 2.73
C GLY A 45 -17.62 6.58 2.44
N LYS A 46 -16.45 5.93 2.62
CA LYS A 46 -16.25 4.48 2.44
C LYS A 46 -15.86 3.80 3.77
N PRO A 47 -16.67 3.92 4.84
CA PRO A 47 -16.31 3.40 6.16
C PRO A 47 -16.20 1.87 6.21
N LEU A 48 -16.98 1.14 5.40
CA LEU A 48 -16.89 -0.31 5.34
C LEU A 48 -15.56 -0.78 4.72
N GLU A 49 -15.14 -0.17 3.61
CA GLU A 49 -13.85 -0.46 2.97
C GLU A 49 -12.68 -0.11 3.90
N SER A 50 -12.81 0.99 4.66
CA SER A 50 -11.85 1.39 5.69
C SER A 50 -11.69 0.31 6.78
N GLN A 51 -12.81 -0.19 7.32
CA GLN A 51 -12.81 -1.24 8.33
C GLN A 51 -12.22 -2.55 7.80
N GLN A 52 -12.56 -2.92 6.57
CA GLN A 52 -12.01 -4.12 5.92
C GLN A 52 -10.50 -4.00 5.73
N LEU A 53 -10.02 -2.86 5.23
CA LEU A 53 -8.59 -2.64 5.06
C LEU A 53 -7.84 -2.67 6.41
N ALA A 54 -8.42 -2.10 7.46
CA ALA A 54 -7.86 -2.15 8.81
C ALA A 54 -7.74 -3.59 9.32
N GLN A 55 -8.80 -4.40 9.20
CA GLN A 55 -8.76 -5.81 9.60
C GLN A 55 -7.72 -6.61 8.82
N LEU A 56 -7.64 -6.38 7.50
CA LEU A 56 -6.63 -7.04 6.67
C LEU A 56 -5.22 -6.66 7.09
N TYR A 57 -4.96 -5.36 7.30
CA TYR A 57 -3.66 -4.85 7.74
C TYR A 57 -3.22 -5.38 9.11
N GLU A 58 -4.16 -5.67 10.00
CA GLU A 58 -3.88 -6.30 11.29
C GLU A 58 -3.56 -7.80 11.16
N GLN A 59 -4.25 -8.50 10.28
CA GLN A 59 -4.25 -9.98 10.24
C GLN A 59 -3.34 -10.59 9.17
N HIS A 60 -2.91 -9.81 8.17
CA HIS A 60 -2.20 -10.31 7.00
C HIS A 60 -0.73 -9.88 7.01
N GLN A 61 0.11 -10.68 6.37
CA GLN A 61 1.46 -10.27 6.03
C GLN A 61 1.43 -9.36 4.80
N ILE A 62 2.35 -8.39 4.79
CA ILE A 62 2.51 -7.43 3.70
C ILE A 62 3.66 -7.92 2.84
N PHE A 63 3.44 -8.03 1.54
CA PHE A 63 4.47 -8.41 0.59
C PHE A 63 4.74 -7.31 -0.42
N ASN A 64 5.99 -7.18 -0.84
CA ASN A 64 6.39 -6.40 -2.00
C ASN A 64 7.28 -7.28 -2.87
N SER A 65 6.86 -7.51 -4.12
CA SER A 65 7.61 -8.34 -5.08
C SER A 65 8.03 -9.71 -4.52
N GLY A 66 7.11 -10.38 -3.81
CA GLY A 66 7.32 -11.71 -3.24
C GLY A 66 8.16 -11.74 -1.94
N LYS A 67 8.59 -10.60 -1.41
CA LYS A 67 9.29 -10.50 -0.12
C LYS A 67 8.37 -9.93 0.95
N VAL A 68 8.46 -10.47 2.16
CA VAL A 68 7.76 -9.93 3.33
C VAL A 68 8.33 -8.55 3.66
N VAL A 69 7.44 -7.59 3.89
CA VAL A 69 7.73 -6.21 4.28
C VAL A 69 7.21 -6.00 5.70
N GLN A 70 8.02 -5.37 6.54
CA GLN A 70 7.64 -5.02 7.90
C GLN A 70 6.92 -3.66 7.93
N LYS A 71 6.06 -3.48 8.93
CA LYS A 71 5.31 -2.23 9.13
C LYS A 71 6.22 -1.01 9.30
N GLY A 72 7.43 -1.20 9.84
CA GLY A 72 8.44 -0.16 10.03
C GLY A 72 9.34 0.10 8.82
N ASP A 73 9.26 -0.71 7.76
CA ASP A 73 10.05 -0.49 6.54
C ASP A 73 9.62 0.81 5.86
N LEU A 74 10.52 1.44 5.10
CA LEU A 74 10.23 2.68 4.39
C LEU A 74 9.79 2.39 2.95
N PHE A 75 8.99 3.29 2.37
CA PHE A 75 8.63 3.20 0.96
C PHE A 75 9.84 3.18 0.03
N THR A 76 10.93 3.89 0.36
CA THR A 76 12.19 3.87 -0.39
C THR A 76 12.82 2.48 -0.50
N ASP A 77 12.53 1.58 0.44
CA ASP A 77 13.15 0.26 0.51
C ASP A 77 12.38 -0.77 -0.34
N LEU A 78 11.19 -0.39 -0.80
CA LEU A 78 10.35 -1.23 -1.65
C LEU A 78 10.90 -1.30 -3.08
N ASN A 79 10.64 -2.43 -3.74
CA ASN A 79 10.74 -2.51 -5.18
C ASN A 79 9.64 -1.64 -5.80
N GLN A 80 10.08 -0.64 -6.57
CA GLN A 80 9.24 0.36 -7.23
C GLN A 80 9.36 0.22 -8.74
N LYS A 81 8.21 0.31 -9.42
CA LYS A 81 8.14 0.47 -10.87
C LYS A 81 8.12 1.96 -11.19
N LYS A 82 8.98 2.38 -12.12
CA LYS A 82 8.93 3.73 -12.69
C LYS A 82 8.00 3.72 -13.89
N GLN A 83 7.06 4.64 -13.93
CA GLN A 83 6.17 4.89 -15.05
C GLN A 83 6.25 6.36 -15.41
N VAL A 84 6.28 6.66 -16.71
CA VAL A 84 6.29 8.03 -17.22
C VAL A 84 4.94 8.29 -17.89
N ILE A 85 4.21 9.30 -17.45
CA ILE A 85 2.94 9.73 -18.04
C ILE A 85 3.08 11.21 -18.42
N GLY A 86 3.16 11.50 -19.72
CA GLY A 86 3.57 12.83 -20.19
C GLY A 86 4.98 13.17 -19.69
N ASP A 87 5.12 14.33 -19.04
CA ASP A 87 6.39 14.80 -18.47
C ASP A 87 6.55 14.49 -16.96
N GLN A 88 5.69 13.63 -16.41
CA GLN A 88 5.72 13.29 -14.98
C GLN A 88 6.32 11.90 -14.75
N GLU A 89 7.31 11.83 -13.85
CA GLU A 89 7.84 10.58 -13.32
C GLU A 89 6.98 10.11 -12.15
N ILE A 90 6.39 8.93 -12.30
CA ILE A 90 5.60 8.27 -11.27
C ILE A 90 6.35 7.03 -10.80
N LYS A 91 6.60 6.94 -9.50
CA LYS A 91 7.13 5.73 -8.86
C LYS A 91 6.02 5.00 -8.14
N ILE A 92 5.81 3.74 -8.49
CA ILE A 92 4.72 2.92 -7.98
C ILE A 92 5.30 1.73 -7.22
N ALA A 93 4.98 1.61 -5.94
CA ALA A 93 5.21 0.37 -5.20
C ALA A 93 3.92 -0.44 -5.12
N GLU A 94 4.02 -1.75 -5.27
CA GLU A 94 2.88 -2.67 -5.11
C GLU A 94 3.04 -3.41 -3.77
N LEU A 95 1.98 -3.40 -2.96
CA LEU A 95 1.89 -4.10 -1.68
C LEU A 95 0.75 -5.10 -1.73
N ASP A 96 1.03 -6.36 -1.42
CA ASP A 96 0.05 -7.44 -1.39
C ASP A 96 -0.24 -7.83 0.07
N LEU A 97 -1.52 -7.81 0.46
CA LEU A 97 -1.98 -8.36 1.74
C LEU A 97 -2.30 -9.84 1.57
N VAL A 98 -1.43 -10.69 2.10
CA VAL A 98 -1.55 -12.15 1.97
C VAL A 98 -1.82 -12.76 3.33
N THR A 99 -2.82 -13.64 3.39
CA THR A 99 -3.22 -14.30 4.64
C THR A 99 -2.06 -15.15 5.12
N SER A 100 -1.67 -15.01 6.38
CA SER A 100 -0.76 -15.95 7.01
C SER A 100 -1.44 -17.32 7.04
N HIS A 101 -1.15 -18.18 6.06
CA HIS A 101 -1.37 -19.61 6.23
C HIS A 101 -0.31 -20.09 7.23
N SER A 102 -0.64 -20.03 8.51
CA SER A 102 -0.15 -21.05 9.42
C SER A 102 -0.70 -22.36 8.88
N GLY A 103 0.10 -23.08 8.09
CA GLY A 103 -0.21 -24.43 7.67
C GLY A 103 -0.65 -25.21 8.90
N GLY A 104 -1.86 -25.80 8.82
CA GLY A 104 -2.42 -26.57 9.92
C GLY A 104 -1.40 -27.59 10.40
N PHE A 105 -1.13 -27.57 11.70
CA PHE A 105 -0.57 -28.73 12.39
C PHE A 105 -1.67 -29.76 12.61
#